data_AF-A0A916DU24-F1
#
_entry.id   AF-A0A916DU24-F1
#
_cell.length_a   1.000
_cell.length_b   1.000
_cell.length_c   1.000
_cell.angle_alpha   90.00
_cell.angle_beta   90.00
_cell.angle_gamma   90.00
#
_symmetry.space_group_name_H-M   'P 1'
#
loop_
_entity.id
_entity.type
_entity.pdbx_description
1 polymer ?
#
loop_
_entity_poly.entity_id
_entity_poly.type
_entity_poly.pdbx_seq_one_letter_code
_entity_poly.pdbx_strand_id
1 'polypeptide(L)'
;MTIMKVFSFLFAFLLVSSASFAQESDKTLVKTLNPLECPNVQIDIQNKGMDSEPWDEGTIRVQLEIKANIPNAVLAQLVKAGRYSIDGGKDGETYIVSAPNLSKAISIGGKDLEEEIKIHVQTPGYFALNDAGMLSKEINEETIAARSNNAEEAAAMIKKMKAIKEDLNMEVKVVSTSKYKGEVDLSKYKLVIDGKEITADQIEF
;
A
#
# COMPACT_ATOMS: atom_id res chain seq x y z
N MET A 1 -40.92 52.37 -42.12
CA MET A 1 -41.67 51.22 -41.59
C MET A 1 -40.69 50.07 -41.48
N THR A 2 -40.29 49.77 -40.25
CA THR A 2 -39.07 49.02 -39.89
C THR A 2 -39.47 47.57 -39.59
N ILE A 3 -39.09 46.63 -40.47
CA ILE A 3 -39.35 45.19 -40.26
C ILE A 3 -38.26 44.65 -39.33
N MET A 4 -38.57 44.72 -38.04
CA MET A 4 -38.28 43.75 -36.97
C MET A 4 -37.21 42.68 -37.29
N LYS A 5 -35.93 42.98 -37.04
CA LYS A 5 -34.86 41.98 -36.87
C LYS A 5 -34.97 41.37 -35.46
N VAL A 6 -35.99 40.55 -35.24
CA VAL A 6 -36.12 39.72 -34.02
C VAL A 6 -35.87 38.28 -34.44
N PHE A 7 -34.62 37.84 -34.46
CA PHE A 7 -34.26 36.41 -34.51
C PHE A 7 -32.79 36.17 -34.12
N SER A 8 -32.32 36.91 -33.11
CA SER A 8 -30.95 36.79 -32.61
C SER A 8 -30.94 36.60 -31.09
N PHE A 9 -31.74 35.70 -30.54
CA PHE A 9 -31.69 35.45 -29.08
C PHE A 9 -32.37 34.14 -28.65
N LEU A 10 -32.10 33.01 -29.33
CA LEU A 10 -32.52 31.71 -28.77
C LEU A 10 -31.72 30.52 -29.31
N PHE A 11 -30.39 30.61 -29.23
CA PHE A 11 -29.53 29.42 -29.38
C PHE A 11 -28.27 29.52 -28.53
N ALA A 12 -28.40 30.05 -27.31
CA ALA A 12 -27.44 29.81 -26.24
C ALA A 12 -27.83 28.48 -25.58
N PHE A 13 -27.69 27.38 -26.34
CA PHE A 13 -27.80 26.04 -25.79
C PHE A 13 -26.63 25.87 -24.83
N LEU A 14 -26.97 25.88 -23.54
CA LEU A 14 -26.15 25.55 -22.39
C LEU A 14 -25.41 24.22 -22.64
N LEU A 15 -24.24 24.31 -23.27
CA LEU A 15 -23.19 23.32 -23.07
C LEU A 15 -22.59 23.60 -21.69
N VAL A 16 -23.32 23.22 -20.64
CA VAL A 16 -22.70 22.93 -19.35
C VAL A 16 -21.92 21.65 -19.59
N SER A 17 -20.70 21.82 -20.10
CA SER A 17 -19.67 20.80 -20.03
C SER A 17 -19.49 20.52 -18.54
N SER A 18 -20.17 19.48 -18.03
CA SER A 18 -19.84 18.88 -16.75
C SER A 18 -18.41 18.43 -16.87
N ALA A 19 -17.49 19.28 -16.39
CA ALA A 19 -16.10 18.94 -16.24
C ALA A 19 -16.05 17.67 -15.41
N SER A 20 -15.84 16.54 -16.09
CA SER A 20 -15.58 15.29 -15.43
C SER A 20 -14.23 15.49 -14.75
N PHE A 21 -14.25 15.69 -13.44
CA PHE A 21 -13.05 15.66 -12.62
C PHE A 21 -12.51 14.23 -12.62
N ALA A 22 -11.85 13.82 -13.71
CA ALA A 22 -10.86 12.75 -13.66
C ALA A 22 -9.60 13.37 -13.05
N GLN A 23 -9.68 13.72 -11.77
CA GLN A 23 -8.52 14.13 -11.01
C GLN A 23 -7.88 12.85 -10.50
N GLU A 24 -6.95 12.30 -11.26
CA GLU A 24 -6.08 11.23 -10.77
C GLU A 24 -5.32 11.78 -9.56
N SER A 25 -5.42 11.07 -8.45
CA SER A 25 -4.69 11.36 -7.21
C SER A 25 -3.51 10.43 -7.08
N ASP A 26 -2.41 10.95 -6.54
CA ASP A 26 -1.16 10.21 -6.32
C ASP A 26 -0.70 10.34 -4.86
N LYS A 27 -0.23 9.24 -4.27
CA LYS A 27 0.35 9.24 -2.92
C LYS A 27 1.36 8.12 -2.73
N THR A 28 2.49 8.47 -2.09
CA THR A 28 3.50 7.49 -1.67
C THR A 28 3.42 7.28 -0.17
N LEU A 29 3.48 6.02 0.27
CA LEU A 29 3.55 5.63 1.67
C LEU A 29 4.79 4.76 1.87
N VAL A 30 5.42 4.89 3.03
CA VAL A 30 6.58 4.07 3.40
C VAL A 30 6.34 3.52 4.80
N LYS A 31 6.51 2.20 4.94
CA LYS A 31 6.42 1.49 6.21
C LYS A 31 7.67 0.64 6.38
N THR A 32 8.39 0.85 7.48
CA THR A 32 9.48 -0.04 7.90
C THR A 32 8.95 -1.02 8.94
N LEU A 33 9.35 -2.28 8.83
CA LEU A 33 8.94 -3.40 9.67
C LEU A 33 10.18 -4.15 10.18
N ASN A 34 10.15 -4.55 11.46
CA ASN A 34 11.15 -5.45 12.04
C ASN A 34 10.63 -6.89 11.95
N PRO A 35 11.33 -7.79 11.24
CA PRO A 35 10.91 -9.18 11.03
C PRO A 35 11.09 -10.09 12.25
N LEU A 36 11.45 -9.55 13.43
CA LEU A 36 11.49 -10.26 14.71
C LEU A 36 12.34 -11.54 14.70
N GLU A 37 13.52 -11.44 14.10
CA GLU A 37 14.48 -12.53 13.91
C GLU A 37 13.94 -13.72 13.07
N CYS A 38 12.82 -13.56 12.35
CA CYS A 38 12.28 -14.64 11.52
C CYS A 38 13.20 -14.94 10.34
N PRO A 39 13.51 -16.23 10.06
CA PRO A 39 14.32 -16.62 8.91
C PRO A 39 13.63 -16.41 7.56
N ASN A 40 12.30 -16.36 7.54
CA ASN A 40 11.50 -16.19 6.33
C ASN A 40 10.57 -14.99 6.51
N VAL A 41 10.34 -14.25 5.42
CA VAL A 41 9.30 -13.22 5.37
C VAL A 41 8.36 -13.51 4.20
N GLN A 42 7.07 -13.51 4.45
CA GLN A 42 6.05 -13.69 3.43
C GLN A 42 5.33 -12.37 3.20
N ILE A 43 5.29 -11.91 1.96
CA ILE A 43 4.51 -10.73 1.57
C ILE A 43 3.15 -11.22 1.06
N ASP A 44 2.15 -11.20 1.94
CA ASP A 44 0.76 -11.55 1.65
C ASP A 44 -0.04 -10.30 1.30
N ILE A 45 0.31 -9.68 0.18
CA ILE A 45 -0.42 -8.54 -0.38
C ILE A 45 -0.78 -8.90 -1.81
N GLN A 46 -2.08 -9.01 -2.09
CA GLN A 46 -2.57 -9.35 -3.43
C GLN A 46 -2.30 -8.20 -4.40
N ASN A 47 -1.15 -8.22 -5.07
CA ASN A 47 -0.78 -7.23 -6.08
C ASN A 47 0.16 -7.83 -7.14
N LYS A 48 0.07 -7.31 -8.37
CA LYS A 48 0.74 -7.83 -9.57
C LYS A 48 2.14 -7.26 -9.81
N GLY A 49 2.56 -6.23 -9.08
CA GLY A 49 3.88 -5.61 -9.21
C GLY A 49 4.58 -5.53 -7.86
N MET A 50 5.48 -6.47 -7.61
CA MET A 50 6.35 -6.48 -6.45
C MET A 50 7.80 -6.52 -6.93
N ASP A 51 8.52 -5.45 -6.68
CA ASP A 51 9.95 -5.37 -6.95
C ASP A 51 10.70 -5.44 -5.63
N SER A 52 11.83 -6.15 -5.62
CA SER A 52 12.71 -6.24 -4.45
C SER A 52 14.07 -5.58 -4.69
N GLU A 53 14.50 -4.74 -3.75
CA GLU A 53 15.83 -4.13 -3.78
C GLU A 53 16.59 -4.34 -2.46
N PRO A 54 17.92 -4.49 -2.50
CA PRO A 54 18.74 -4.53 -1.28
C PRO A 54 18.66 -3.22 -0.47
N TRP A 55 18.63 -3.35 0.86
CA TRP A 55 18.65 -2.26 1.84
C TRP A 55 19.54 -2.64 3.02
N ASP A 56 20.39 -1.73 3.49
CA ASP A 56 21.48 -2.07 4.40
C ASP A 56 21.14 -2.02 5.91
N GLU A 57 19.87 -1.83 6.30
CA GLU A 57 19.51 -1.60 7.72
C GLU A 57 18.66 -2.70 8.37
N GLY A 58 18.98 -4.00 8.20
CA GLY A 58 18.44 -5.08 9.05
C GLY A 58 16.91 -5.15 9.22
N THR A 59 16.14 -4.51 8.34
CA THR A 59 14.70 -4.31 8.42
C THR A 59 14.10 -4.44 7.05
N ILE A 60 12.79 -4.59 7.01
CA ILE A 60 12.04 -4.70 5.76
C ILE A 60 11.30 -3.40 5.56
N ARG A 61 11.52 -2.77 4.41
CA ARG A 61 10.87 -1.53 4.06
C ARG A 61 9.89 -1.79 2.93
N VAL A 62 8.62 -1.51 3.18
CA VAL A 62 7.54 -1.61 2.19
C VAL A 62 7.14 -0.20 1.79
N GLN A 63 7.31 0.11 0.51
CA GLN A 63 6.84 1.35 -0.09
C GLN A 63 5.62 1.06 -0.97
N LEU A 64 4.57 1.84 -0.77
CA LEU A 64 3.36 1.82 -1.60
C LEU A 64 3.30 3.10 -2.43
N GLU A 65 3.12 2.96 -3.73
CA GLU A 65 2.72 4.06 -4.61
C GLU A 65 1.28 3.85 -5.04
N ILE A 66 0.41 4.80 -4.70
CA ILE A 66 -1.03 4.70 -4.89
C ILE A 66 -1.44 5.73 -5.92
N LYS A 67 -2.14 5.28 -6.96
CA LYS A 67 -2.91 6.15 -7.84
C LYS A 67 -4.38 5.77 -7.75
N ALA A 68 -5.27 6.75 -7.64
CA ALA A 68 -6.70 6.49 -7.50
C ALA A 68 -7.56 7.51 -8.26
N ASN A 69 -8.73 7.03 -8.72
CA ASN A 69 -9.72 7.82 -9.46
C ASN A 69 -10.57 8.77 -8.59
N ILE A 70 -9.97 9.35 -7.54
CA ILE A 70 -10.65 10.14 -6.52
C ILE A 70 -9.91 11.44 -6.18
N PRO A 71 -10.57 12.44 -5.58
CA PRO A 71 -9.89 13.65 -5.13
C PRO A 71 -8.85 13.37 -4.05
N ASN A 72 -7.72 14.07 -4.10
CA ASN A 72 -6.61 13.97 -3.13
C ASN A 72 -7.06 14.09 -1.66
N ALA A 73 -8.09 14.90 -1.38
CA ALA A 73 -8.63 15.04 -0.03
C ALA A 73 -9.28 13.75 0.49
N VAL A 74 -9.99 13.02 -0.38
CA VAL A 74 -10.60 11.73 -0.04
C VAL A 74 -9.53 10.65 0.09
N LEU A 75 -8.55 10.62 -0.83
CA LEU A 75 -7.40 9.70 -0.74
C LEU A 75 -6.63 9.92 0.57
N ALA A 76 -6.46 11.18 1.01
CA ALA A 76 -5.81 11.49 2.28
C ALA A 76 -6.58 10.93 3.48
N GLN A 77 -7.92 10.96 3.47
CA GLN A 77 -8.74 10.35 4.52
C GLN A 77 -8.65 8.83 4.51
N LEU A 78 -8.69 8.18 3.33
CA LEU A 78 -8.52 6.73 3.23
C LEU A 78 -7.17 6.27 3.80
N VAL A 79 -6.09 7.01 3.52
CA VAL A 79 -4.78 6.75 4.14
C VAL A 79 -4.83 6.93 5.65
N LYS A 80 -5.43 8.02 6.14
CA LYS A 80 -5.51 8.32 7.57
C LYS A 80 -6.31 7.25 8.32
N ALA A 81 -7.40 6.77 7.73
CA ALA A 81 -8.27 5.77 8.30
C ALA A 81 -7.69 4.36 8.25
N GLY A 82 -6.60 4.14 7.50
CA GLY A 82 -5.91 2.85 7.45
C GLY A 82 -6.30 1.94 6.30
N ARG A 83 -6.91 2.43 5.20
CA ARG A 83 -7.14 1.59 4.00
C ARG A 83 -5.85 0.93 3.51
N TYR A 84 -4.77 1.70 3.53
CA TYR A 84 -3.45 1.33 3.03
C TYR A 84 -2.49 0.93 4.16
N SER A 85 -3.02 0.51 5.32
CA SER A 85 -2.18 0.04 6.42
C SER A 85 -1.45 -1.23 6.01
N ILE A 86 -0.15 -1.24 6.29
CA ILE A 86 0.69 -2.44 6.19
C ILE A 86 0.98 -2.92 7.60
N ASP A 87 0.59 -4.15 7.86
CA ASP A 87 0.75 -4.82 9.13
C ASP A 87 1.78 -5.95 9.01
N GLY A 88 2.45 -6.22 10.13
CA GLY A 88 3.48 -7.25 10.21
C GLY A 88 3.27 -8.08 11.47
N GLY A 89 3.31 -9.40 11.33
CA GLY A 89 3.09 -10.34 12.42
C GLY A 89 3.95 -11.59 12.27
N LYS A 90 4.23 -12.25 13.39
CA LYS A 90 4.99 -13.50 13.41
C LYS A 90 4.04 -14.69 13.44
N ASP A 91 4.23 -15.64 12.52
CA ASP A 91 3.61 -16.95 12.55
C ASP A 91 4.70 -18.04 12.47
N GLY A 92 4.99 -18.66 13.60
CA GLY A 92 6.09 -19.62 13.73
C GLY A 92 7.46 -19.02 13.40
N GLU A 93 8.07 -19.48 12.30
CA GLU A 93 9.36 -19.01 11.77
C GLU A 93 9.21 -18.04 10.59
N THR A 94 7.99 -17.62 10.27
CA THR A 94 7.70 -16.72 9.16
C THR A 94 7.18 -15.40 9.71
N TYR A 95 7.72 -14.30 9.21
CA TYR A 95 7.15 -12.97 9.40
C TYR A 95 6.19 -12.68 8.24
N ILE A 96 4.91 -12.47 8.53
CA ILE A 96 3.88 -12.20 7.54
C ILE A 96 3.68 -10.69 7.46
N VAL A 97 3.85 -10.14 6.26
CA VAL A 97 3.51 -8.76 5.91
C VAL A 97 2.19 -8.79 5.16
N SER A 98 1.19 -8.04 5.61
CA SER A 98 -0.14 -8.04 5.01
C SER A 98 -0.74 -6.63 4.92
N ALA A 99 -1.75 -6.48 4.07
CA ALA A 99 -2.50 -5.25 3.89
C ALA A 99 -4.01 -5.53 4.02
N PRO A 100 -4.52 -5.76 5.24
CA PRO A 100 -5.83 -6.39 5.46
C PRO A 100 -7.01 -5.56 4.94
N ASN A 101 -6.85 -4.24 4.84
CA ASN A 101 -7.90 -3.33 4.41
C ASN A 101 -7.94 -3.08 2.90
N LEU A 102 -6.94 -3.54 2.14
CA LEU A 102 -6.91 -3.34 0.68
C LEU A 102 -7.97 -4.18 -0.06
N SER A 103 -8.36 -5.34 0.49
CA SER A 103 -9.37 -6.19 -0.11
C SER A 103 -10.82 -5.69 0.08
N LYS A 104 -11.02 -4.67 0.93
CA LYS A 104 -12.35 -4.10 1.20
C LYS A 104 -12.85 -3.31 -0.01
N ALA A 105 -14.05 -3.65 -0.48
CA ALA A 105 -14.69 -2.97 -1.60
C ALA A 105 -15.18 -1.58 -1.17
N ILE A 106 -14.86 -0.56 -1.98
CA ILE A 106 -15.28 0.82 -1.74
C ILE A 106 -15.89 1.40 -3.01
N SER A 107 -17.01 2.08 -2.86
CA SER A 107 -17.54 2.98 -3.89
C SER A 107 -17.71 4.39 -3.33
N ILE A 108 -17.48 5.39 -4.17
CA ILE A 108 -17.53 6.82 -3.82
C ILE A 108 -18.43 7.51 -4.84
N GLY A 109 -19.52 8.13 -4.37
CA GLY A 109 -20.51 8.76 -5.26
C GLY A 109 -21.15 7.79 -6.26
N GLY A 110 -21.31 6.51 -5.88
CA GLY A 110 -21.92 5.47 -6.72
C GLY A 110 -21.01 4.89 -7.80
N LYS A 111 -19.71 5.22 -7.79
CA LYS A 111 -18.69 4.62 -8.65
C LYS A 111 -17.71 3.82 -7.80
N ASP A 112 -17.27 2.68 -8.29
CA ASP A 112 -16.25 1.88 -7.62
C ASP A 112 -14.92 2.64 -7.57
N LEU A 113 -14.22 2.50 -6.46
CA LEU A 113 -12.86 2.98 -6.30
C LEU A 113 -11.94 2.15 -7.20
N GLU A 114 -11.33 2.81 -8.18
CA GLU A 114 -10.30 2.21 -9.02
C GLU A 114 -8.95 2.73 -8.54
N GLU A 115 -8.05 1.80 -8.23
CA GLU A 115 -6.72 2.11 -7.72
C GLU A 115 -5.64 1.26 -8.37
N GLU A 116 -4.53 1.91 -8.72
CA GLU A 116 -3.27 1.27 -9.11
C GLU A 116 -2.31 1.40 -7.92
N ILE A 117 -1.98 0.28 -7.29
CA ILE A 117 -1.03 0.23 -6.18
C ILE A 117 0.24 -0.44 -6.71
N LYS A 118 1.41 0.19 -6.52
CA LYS A 118 2.71 -0.45 -6.74
C LYS A 118 3.39 -0.69 -5.41
N ILE A 119 3.99 -1.87 -5.24
CA ILE A 119 4.62 -2.27 -3.99
C ILE A 119 6.11 -2.49 -4.26
N HIS A 120 6.94 -1.71 -3.56
CA HIS A 120 8.39 -1.87 -3.59
C HIS A 120 8.83 -2.38 -2.21
N VAL A 121 9.47 -3.55 -2.19
CA VAL A 121 9.92 -4.20 -0.96
C VAL A 121 11.44 -4.13 -0.90
N GLN A 122 11.99 -3.44 0.07
CA GLN A 122 13.43 -3.39 0.28
C GLN A 122 13.81 -4.26 1.46
N THR A 123 14.84 -5.08 1.29
CA THR A 123 15.24 -6.11 2.26
C THR A 123 16.75 -6.14 2.44
N PRO A 124 17.27 -6.67 3.57
CA PRO A 124 18.70 -6.91 3.70
C PRO A 124 19.24 -7.69 2.50
N GLY A 125 20.39 -7.29 1.96
CA GLY A 125 20.91 -7.77 0.66
C GLY A 125 21.21 -9.27 0.55
N TYR A 126 20.98 -10.02 1.61
CA TYR A 126 21.10 -11.48 1.67
C TYR A 126 19.74 -12.20 1.56
N PHE A 127 18.64 -11.50 1.31
CA PHE A 127 17.33 -12.06 1.02
C PHE A 127 17.01 -12.01 -0.47
N ALA A 128 16.44 -13.10 -1.00
CA ALA A 128 15.90 -13.17 -2.34
C ALA A 128 14.39 -13.37 -2.29
N LEU A 129 13.64 -12.64 -3.14
CA LEU A 129 12.21 -12.79 -3.33
C LEU A 129 11.95 -13.90 -4.36
N ASN A 130 11.15 -14.89 -4.01
CA ASN A 130 10.70 -15.91 -4.95
C ASN A 130 9.33 -15.57 -5.56
N ASP A 131 8.93 -16.35 -6.58
CA ASP A 131 7.64 -16.18 -7.29
C ASP A 131 6.40 -16.34 -6.39
N ALA A 132 6.55 -16.92 -5.20
CA ALA A 132 5.48 -17.08 -4.22
C ALA A 132 5.38 -15.91 -3.22
N GLY A 133 6.16 -14.83 -3.42
CA GLY A 133 6.16 -13.67 -2.52
C GLY A 133 6.92 -13.92 -1.20
N MET A 134 7.77 -14.95 -1.15
CA MET A 134 8.55 -15.28 0.03
C MET A 134 10.00 -14.80 -0.12
N LEU A 135 10.44 -14.04 0.87
CA LEU A 135 11.80 -13.60 1.07
C LEU A 135 12.52 -14.59 1.99
N SER A 136 13.61 -15.18 1.51
CA SER A 136 14.47 -16.04 2.33
C SER A 136 15.95 -15.85 1.99
N LYS A 137 16.84 -16.20 2.92
CA LYS A 137 18.28 -16.29 2.62
C LYS A 137 18.59 -17.59 1.90
N GLU A 138 19.25 -17.50 0.76
CA GLU A 138 19.90 -18.66 0.15
C GLU A 138 21.12 -19.05 1.00
N ILE A 139 20.99 -20.14 1.75
CA ILE A 139 22.11 -20.74 2.49
C ILE A 139 22.32 -22.15 1.95
N ASN A 140 23.58 -22.51 1.71
CA ASN A 140 23.94 -23.89 1.36
C ASN A 140 23.85 -24.77 2.62
N GLU A 141 22.67 -25.32 2.87
CA GLU A 141 22.36 -26.14 4.05
C GLU A 141 23.20 -27.41 4.09
N GLU A 142 23.49 -28.02 2.94
CA GLU A 142 24.30 -29.24 2.82
C GLU A 142 25.73 -29.03 3.34
N THR A 143 26.33 -27.88 3.03
CA THR A 143 27.68 -27.53 3.48
C THR A 143 27.73 -27.31 5.00
N ILE A 144 26.65 -26.81 5.61
CA ILE A 144 26.56 -26.60 7.05
C ILE A 144 26.29 -27.93 7.77
N ALA A 145 25.39 -28.76 7.23
CA ALA A 145 25.11 -30.09 7.74
C ALA A 145 26.37 -30.98 7.73
N ALA A 146 27.18 -30.90 6.66
CA ALA A 146 28.43 -31.65 6.54
C ALA A 146 29.53 -31.22 7.55
N ARG A 147 29.40 -30.04 8.16
CA ARG A 147 30.36 -29.49 9.14
C ARG A 147 29.88 -29.59 10.59
N SER A 148 28.67 -30.10 10.82
CA SER A 148 28.06 -30.16 12.15
C SER A 148 28.18 -31.56 12.76
N ASN A 149 28.25 -31.66 14.09
CA ASN A 149 28.41 -32.95 14.76
C ASN A 149 27.11 -33.77 14.82
N ASN A 150 25.96 -33.11 14.69
CA ASN A 150 24.64 -33.73 14.60
C ASN A 150 23.63 -32.81 13.89
N ALA A 151 22.46 -33.36 13.56
CA ALA A 151 21.41 -32.66 12.80
C ALA A 151 20.73 -31.51 13.57
N GLU A 152 20.65 -31.60 14.90
CA GLU A 152 20.01 -30.59 15.75
C GLU A 152 20.89 -29.32 15.86
N GLU A 153 22.21 -29.50 15.99
CA GLU A 153 23.20 -28.43 15.96
C GLU A 153 23.25 -27.73 14.59
N ALA A 154 23.17 -28.51 13.51
CA ALA A 154 23.09 -27.97 12.14
C ALA A 154 21.85 -27.09 11.96
N ALA A 155 20.68 -27.57 12.40
CA ALA A 155 19.42 -26.83 12.31
C ALA A 155 19.46 -25.53 13.13
N ALA A 156 20.02 -25.56 14.34
CA ALA A 156 20.18 -24.37 15.18
C ALA A 156 21.14 -23.34 14.56
N MET A 157 22.25 -23.79 13.94
CA MET A 157 23.17 -22.91 13.22
C MET A 157 22.52 -22.28 11.98
N ILE A 158 21.83 -23.08 11.16
CA ILE A 158 21.12 -22.59 9.97
C ILE A 158 20.08 -21.54 10.38
N LYS A 159 19.29 -21.81 11.42
CA LYS A 159 18.29 -20.86 11.95
C LYS A 159 18.92 -19.56 12.41
N LYS A 160 20.04 -19.62 13.15
CA LYS A 160 20.76 -18.42 13.60
C LYS A 160 21.35 -17.62 12.44
N MET A 161 21.82 -18.29 11.38
CA MET A 161 22.36 -17.64 10.19
C MET A 161 21.26 -17.02 9.30
N LYS A 162 20.07 -17.64 9.26
CA LYS A 162 18.90 -17.11 8.55
C LYS A 162 18.18 -15.97 9.31
N ALA A 163 18.35 -15.86 10.62
CA ALA A 163 17.76 -14.77 11.39
C ALA A 163 18.28 -13.39 10.93
N ILE A 164 17.40 -12.40 10.98
CA ILE A 164 17.75 -10.97 10.87
C ILE A 164 18.00 -10.47 12.29
N LYS A 165 19.24 -10.09 12.59
CA LYS A 165 19.64 -9.58 13.91
C LYS A 165 20.12 -8.14 13.79
N GLU A 166 19.19 -7.19 13.86
CA GLU A 166 19.51 -5.81 14.25
C GLU A 166 18.38 -5.28 15.14
N ASP A 167 18.74 -4.81 16.34
CA ASP A 167 17.86 -4.04 17.21
C ASP A 167 17.70 -2.65 16.60
N LEU A 168 16.57 -2.40 15.94
CA LEU A 168 16.29 -1.11 15.31
C LEU A 168 15.01 -0.49 15.84
N ASN A 169 15.14 0.78 16.21
CA ASN A 169 14.06 1.63 16.67
C ASN A 169 13.20 1.98 15.44
N MET A 170 12.04 1.34 15.30
CA MET A 170 11.20 1.48 14.12
C MET A 170 10.45 2.82 14.12
N GLU A 171 10.65 3.63 13.08
CA GLU A 171 9.84 4.81 12.84
C GLU A 171 8.93 4.58 11.63
N VAL A 172 7.61 4.66 11.84
CA VAL A 172 6.62 4.61 10.77
C VAL A 172 6.55 5.98 10.13
N LYS A 173 7.33 6.19 9.06
CA LYS A 173 7.32 7.47 8.34
C LYS A 173 6.35 7.45 7.17
N VAL A 174 5.11 7.88 7.43
CA VAL A 174 4.16 8.19 6.35
C VAL A 174 4.61 9.48 5.64
N VAL A 175 5.35 9.35 4.55
CA VAL A 175 5.73 10.50 3.70
C VAL A 175 4.59 10.83 2.75
N SER A 176 3.51 11.41 3.28
CA SER A 176 2.42 11.93 2.44
C SER A 176 2.91 13.17 1.69
N THR A 177 3.21 13.04 0.40
CA THR A 177 3.58 14.18 -0.47
C THR A 177 2.38 15.01 -0.95
N SER A 178 1.16 14.74 -0.46
CA SER A 178 -0.05 15.43 -0.90
C SER A 178 0.03 16.94 -0.63
N LYS A 179 0.21 17.73 -1.69
CA LYS A 179 0.31 19.21 -1.66
C LYS A 179 -1.04 19.92 -1.40
N TYR A 180 -2.11 19.19 -1.10
CA TYR A 180 -3.44 19.77 -1.02
C TYR A 180 -3.63 20.58 0.27
N LYS A 181 -3.74 21.91 0.14
CA LYS A 181 -3.95 22.89 1.24
C LYS A 181 -5.34 23.55 1.23
N GLY A 182 -6.28 23.02 0.45
CA GLY A 182 -7.65 23.55 0.38
C GLY A 182 -8.54 23.00 1.50
N GLU A 183 -9.54 23.78 1.92
CA GLU A 183 -10.60 23.33 2.81
C GLU A 183 -11.66 22.61 1.95
N VAL A 184 -11.71 21.27 2.05
CA VAL A 184 -12.70 20.44 1.35
C VAL A 184 -13.71 19.96 2.36
N ASP A 185 -14.98 20.18 2.06
CA ASP A 185 -16.09 19.65 2.85
C ASP A 185 -16.22 18.14 2.60
N LEU A 186 -15.57 17.36 3.48
CA LEU A 186 -15.51 15.90 3.43
C LEU A 186 -16.88 15.24 3.63
N SER A 187 -17.82 15.92 4.30
CA SER A 187 -19.18 15.41 4.54
C SER A 187 -19.99 15.22 3.25
N LYS A 188 -19.59 15.89 2.16
CA LYS A 188 -20.24 15.77 0.84
C LYS A 188 -19.86 14.51 0.08
N TYR A 189 -18.79 13.83 0.49
CA TYR A 189 -18.34 12.61 -0.16
C TYR A 189 -18.98 11.43 0.57
N LYS A 190 -19.97 10.83 -0.08
CA LYS A 190 -20.59 9.58 0.36
C LYS A 190 -19.78 8.39 -0.15
N LEU A 191 -19.44 7.49 0.76
CA LEU A 191 -18.76 6.24 0.50
C LEU A 191 -19.63 5.08 0.92
N VAL A 192 -19.50 3.95 0.23
CA VAL A 192 -19.98 2.66 0.69
C VAL A 192 -18.77 1.77 0.93
N ILE A 193 -18.56 1.35 2.17
CA ILE A 193 -17.50 0.41 2.56
C ILE A 193 -18.17 -0.85 3.11
N ASP A 194 -17.90 -2.01 2.49
CA ASP A 194 -18.53 -3.30 2.85
C ASP A 194 -20.07 -3.22 2.97
N GLY A 195 -20.70 -2.44 2.10
CA GLY A 195 -22.15 -2.24 2.06
C GLY A 195 -22.72 -1.22 3.06
N LYS A 196 -21.89 -0.54 3.86
CA LYS A 196 -22.31 0.52 4.79
C LYS A 196 -22.05 1.91 4.20
N GLU A 197 -23.08 2.76 4.16
CA GLU A 197 -22.95 4.16 3.73
C GLU A 197 -22.38 5.02 4.86
N ILE A 198 -21.27 5.72 4.56
CA ILE A 198 -20.59 6.65 5.47
C ILE A 198 -20.10 7.89 4.70
N THR A 199 -19.68 8.93 5.41
CA THR A 199 -19.03 10.10 4.81
C THR A 199 -17.50 10.07 4.97
N ALA A 200 -16.77 10.86 4.18
CA ALA A 200 -15.31 10.79 4.15
C ALA A 200 -14.63 11.19 5.47
N ASP A 201 -15.31 11.95 6.33
CA ASP A 201 -14.88 12.33 7.68
C ASP A 201 -15.20 11.26 8.75
N GLN A 202 -15.98 10.24 8.40
CA GLN A 202 -16.40 9.14 9.28
C GLN A 202 -15.68 7.81 8.97
N ILE A 203 -14.69 7.82 8.07
CA ILE A 203 -14.01 6.60 7.63
C ILE A 203 -13.19 6.00 8.78
N GLU A 204 -13.41 4.72 9.03
CA GLU A 204 -12.67 3.88 9.97
C GLU A 204 -12.57 2.47 9.38
N PHE A 205 -11.40 1.82 9.49
CA PHE A 205 -11.13 0.49 8.94
C PHE A 205 -10.82 -0.55 10.00
#